data_AF-A0A959TW70-F1
#
_entry.id   AF-A0A959TW70-F1
#
_cell.length_a   1.000
_cell.length_b   1.000
_cell.length_c   1.000
_cell.angle_alpha   90.00
_cell.angle_beta   90.00
_cell.angle_gamma   90.00
#
_symmetry.space_group_name_H-M   'P 1'
#
loop_
_entity.id
_entity.type
_entity.pdbx_description
1 polymer ?
#
loop_
_entity_poly.entity_id
_entity_poly.type
_entity_poly.pdbx_seq_one_letter_code
_entity_poly.pdbx_strand_id
1 'polypeptide(L)'
;MMGDHGSPDMVKAQALKDATMAHFLLMHLREGGRFLHFNGTYHSDFHEGIGWYLQQARPELKVVTIATVTADDLDRLSDEDRDRADIVLIVDEDVPGSY
;
A
#
# COMPACT_ATOMS: atom_id res chain seq x y z
N MET A 1 -7.88 -11.68 2.41
CA MET A 1 -9.27 -12.11 2.09
C MET A 1 -10.21 -11.26 2.93
N MET A 2 -10.87 -10.24 2.34
CA MET A 2 -11.84 -9.40 3.06
C MET A 2 -12.98 -10.26 3.61
N GLY A 3 -13.33 -10.07 4.88
CA GLY A 3 -14.39 -10.80 5.59
C GLY A 3 -15.79 -10.60 4.98
N ASP A 4 -16.79 -11.08 5.71
CA ASP A 4 -18.21 -11.32 5.38
C ASP A 4 -19.03 -10.13 4.81
N HIS A 5 -18.38 -9.06 4.34
CA HIS A 5 -18.96 -7.81 3.85
C HIS A 5 -18.46 -7.35 2.47
N GLY A 6 -17.56 -8.07 1.81
CA GLY A 6 -17.08 -7.73 0.46
C GLY A 6 -18.07 -8.15 -0.63
N SER A 7 -18.91 -7.24 -1.14
CA SER A 7 -19.65 -7.52 -2.38
C SER A 7 -18.69 -7.59 -3.58
N PRO A 8 -18.97 -8.38 -4.62
CA PRO A 8 -18.15 -8.40 -5.83
C PRO A 8 -17.96 -7.00 -6.44
N ASP A 9 -18.94 -6.11 -6.30
CA ASP A 9 -18.87 -4.75 -6.81
C ASP A 9 -17.96 -3.86 -5.95
N MET A 10 -17.91 -4.07 -4.63
CA MET A 10 -16.95 -3.37 -3.77
C MET A 10 -15.50 -3.77 -4.10
N VAL A 11 -15.26 -5.06 -4.35
CA VAL A 11 -13.93 -5.55 -4.77
C VAL A 11 -13.52 -4.92 -6.11
N LYS A 12 -14.44 -4.89 -7.10
CA LYS A 12 -14.19 -4.22 -8.39
C LYS A 12 -13.93 -2.73 -8.22
N ALA A 13 -14.64 -2.06 -7.33
CA ALA A 13 -14.45 -0.64 -7.06
C ALA A 13 -13.07 -0.36 -6.45
N GLN A 14 -12.61 -1.19 -5.51
CA GLN A 14 -11.25 -1.09 -4.96
C GLN A 14 -10.20 -1.31 -6.05
N ALA A 15 -10.35 -2.36 -6.87
CA ALA A 15 -9.43 -2.62 -7.99
C ALA A 15 -9.40 -1.48 -9.01
N LEU A 16 -10.55 -0.87 -9.33
CA LEU A 16 -10.62 0.30 -10.20
C LEU A 16 -9.89 1.51 -9.59
N LYS A 17 -10.01 1.71 -8.27
CA LYS A 17 -9.29 2.75 -7.54
C LYS A 17 -7.78 2.52 -7.62
N ASP A 18 -7.31 1.29 -7.38
CA ASP A 18 -5.89 0.92 -7.47
C ASP A 18 -5.33 1.12 -8.89
N ALA A 19 -6.06 0.67 -9.90
CA ALA A 19 -5.70 0.87 -11.30
C ALA A 19 -5.59 2.36 -11.66
N THR A 20 -6.49 3.19 -11.14
CA THR A 20 -6.49 4.63 -11.38
C THR A 20 -5.31 5.32 -10.70
N MET A 21 -4.98 4.93 -9.45
CA MET A 21 -3.81 5.44 -8.74
C MET A 21 -2.51 5.08 -9.49
N ALA A 22 -2.36 3.82 -9.92
CA ALA A 22 -1.22 3.39 -10.71
C ALA A 22 -1.12 4.14 -12.05
N HIS A 23 -2.24 4.32 -12.75
CA HIS A 23 -2.29 5.06 -14.02
C HIS A 23 -1.74 6.48 -13.87
N PHE A 24 -2.22 7.23 -12.87
CA PHE A 24 -1.77 8.60 -12.67
C PHE A 24 -0.35 8.69 -12.13
N LEU A 25 0.10 7.74 -11.33
CA LEU A 25 1.50 7.67 -10.91
C LEU A 25 2.41 7.54 -12.14
N LEU A 26 2.13 6.59 -13.02
CA LEU A 26 2.92 6.39 -14.24
C LEU A 26 2.87 7.58 -15.20
N MET A 27 1.72 8.24 -15.30
CA MET A 27 1.55 9.43 -16.14
C MET A 27 2.40 10.61 -15.64
N HIS A 28 2.56 10.77 -14.32
CA HIS A 28 3.24 11.91 -13.72
C HIS A 28 4.67 11.61 -13.27
N LEU A 29 5.09 10.34 -13.32
CA LEU A 29 6.47 9.95 -13.05
C LEU A 29 7.39 10.47 -14.17
N ARG A 30 8.19 11.48 -13.85
CA ARG A 30 9.21 12.01 -14.75
C ARG A 30 10.36 11.02 -14.89
N GLU A 31 10.98 11.00 -16.07
CA GLU A 31 12.18 10.19 -16.30
C GLU A 31 13.29 10.55 -15.31
N GLY A 32 13.89 9.53 -14.67
CA GLY A 32 14.87 9.69 -13.59
C GLY A 32 14.33 10.31 -12.29
N GLY A 33 13.03 10.62 -12.24
CA GLY A 33 12.37 11.23 -11.08
C GLY A 33 12.06 10.21 -9.97
N ARG A 34 11.77 10.74 -8.79
CA ARG A 34 11.19 9.99 -7.66
C ARG A 34 9.77 10.49 -7.45
N PHE A 35 8.84 9.58 -7.20
CA PHE A 35 7.44 9.90 -6.93
C PHE A 35 7.07 9.32 -5.57
N LEU A 36 6.52 10.14 -4.68
CA LEU A 36 5.97 9.71 -3.41
C LEU A 36 4.44 9.75 -3.50
N HIS A 37 3.81 8.61 -3.30
CA HIS A 37 2.36 8.48 -3.30
C HIS A 37 1.92 8.14 -1.88
N PHE A 38 1.02 8.96 -1.33
CA PHE A 38 0.39 8.69 -0.04
C PHE A 38 -0.96 8.02 -0.31
N ASN A 39 -1.18 6.86 0.29
CA ASN A 39 -2.40 6.08 0.17
C ASN A 39 -2.73 5.40 1.49
N GLY A 40 -3.99 4.95 1.64
CA GLY A 40 -4.34 4.05 2.73
C GLY A 40 -3.61 2.71 2.57
N THR A 41 -3.17 2.11 3.68
CA THR A 41 -2.28 0.94 3.71
C THR A 41 -2.79 -0.22 2.85
N TYR A 42 -4.10 -0.46 2.82
CA TYR A 42 -4.75 -1.48 2.00
C TYR A 42 -4.36 -1.45 0.52
N HIS A 43 -4.01 -0.28 -0.02
CA HIS A 43 -3.69 -0.10 -1.43
C HIS A 43 -2.23 -0.42 -1.82
N SER A 44 -1.38 -0.72 -0.84
CA SER A 44 0.05 -1.02 -1.05
C SER A 44 0.61 -2.14 -0.17
N ASP A 45 -0.15 -2.60 0.83
CA ASP A 45 0.23 -3.71 1.69
C ASP A 45 0.53 -4.97 0.85
N PHE A 46 1.56 -5.71 1.27
CA PHE A 46 2.02 -6.96 0.65
C PHE A 46 2.36 -6.81 -0.85
N HIS A 47 2.68 -5.59 -1.28
CA HIS A 47 2.99 -5.23 -2.66
C HIS A 47 1.81 -5.48 -3.63
N GLU A 48 0.60 -5.60 -3.11
CA GLU A 48 -0.64 -5.75 -3.88
C GLU A 48 -1.26 -4.38 -4.24
N GLY A 49 -2.50 -4.38 -4.74
CA GLY A 49 -3.23 -3.17 -5.10
C GLY A 49 -2.51 -2.36 -6.19
N ILE A 50 -2.07 -1.15 -5.85
CA ILE A 50 -1.33 -0.27 -6.76
C ILE A 50 -0.06 -0.97 -7.27
N GLY A 51 0.67 -1.67 -6.39
CA GLY A 51 1.94 -2.33 -6.70
C GLY A 51 1.78 -3.36 -7.83
N TRP A 52 0.70 -4.13 -7.79
CA TRP A 52 0.37 -5.10 -8.83
C TRP A 52 0.23 -4.44 -10.21
N TYR A 53 -0.55 -3.35 -10.31
CA TYR A 53 -0.75 -2.64 -11.58
C TYR A 53 0.53 -1.96 -12.10
N LEU A 54 1.36 -1.42 -11.21
CA LEU A 54 2.66 -0.86 -11.59
C LEU A 54 3.59 -1.93 -12.17
N GLN A 55 3.65 -3.11 -11.55
CA GLN A 55 4.46 -4.23 -12.01
C GLN A 55 4.01 -4.74 -13.38
N GLN A 56 2.69 -4.81 -13.63
CA GLN A 56 2.16 -5.22 -14.94
C GLN A 56 2.50 -4.20 -16.04
N ALA A 57 2.46 -2.90 -15.74
CA ALA A 57 2.65 -1.85 -16.72
C ALA A 57 4.14 -1.53 -17.00
N ARG A 58 4.99 -1.56 -15.96
CA ARG A 58 6.41 -1.18 -16.00
C ARG A 58 7.20 -2.10 -15.04
N PRO A 59 7.46 -3.37 -15.41
CA PRO A 59 8.09 -4.35 -14.52
C PRO A 59 9.52 -3.98 -14.08
N GLU A 60 10.18 -3.08 -14.80
CA GLU A 60 11.50 -2.54 -14.46
C GLU A 60 11.46 -1.38 -13.45
N LEU A 61 10.26 -0.87 -13.14
CA LEU A 61 10.08 0.22 -12.18
C LEU A 61 10.48 -0.23 -10.78
N LYS A 62 11.37 0.53 -10.15
CA LYS A 62 11.73 0.32 -8.75
C LYS A 62 10.64 0.94 -7.87
N VAL A 63 9.95 0.08 -7.12
CA VAL A 63 8.92 0.46 -6.16
C VAL A 63 9.44 0.12 -4.77
N VAL A 64 9.20 1.02 -3.82
CA VAL A 64 9.46 0.80 -2.39
C VAL A 64 8.18 1.14 -1.64
N THR A 65 7.67 0.22 -0.83
CA THR A 65 6.48 0.41 0.00
C THR A 65 6.87 0.75 1.44
N ILE A 66 6.08 1.63 2.05
CA ILE A 66 6.21 1.97 3.48
C ILE A 66 4.83 1.77 4.10
N ALA A 67 4.73 0.88 5.08
CA ALA A 67 3.52 0.68 5.87
C ALA A 67 3.70 1.24 7.28
N THR A 68 2.59 1.66 7.89
CA THR A 68 2.55 2.04 9.31
C THR A 68 1.65 1.06 10.03
N VAL A 69 2.14 0.48 11.13
CA VAL A 69 1.39 -0.41 12.01
C VAL A 69 1.44 0.15 13.43
N THR A 70 0.39 -0.09 14.20
CA THR A 70 0.32 0.32 15.60
C THR A 70 0.57 -0.87 16.51
N ALA A 71 1.37 -0.71 17.56
CA ALA A 71 1.62 -1.74 18.55
C ALA A 71 2.04 -1.16 19.92
N ASP A 72 1.75 -1.89 20.99
CA ASP A 72 2.14 -1.55 22.37
C ASP A 72 3.66 -1.75 22.60
N ASP A 73 4.28 -2.68 21.85
CA ASP A 73 5.71 -3.01 21.91
C ASP A 73 6.40 -2.60 20.61
N LEU A 74 7.18 -1.52 20.68
CA LEU A 74 7.88 -0.92 19.54
C LEU A 74 9.12 -1.70 19.08
N ASP A 75 9.63 -2.61 19.92
CA ASP A 75 10.84 -3.38 19.63
C ASP A 75 10.53 -4.68 18.87
N ARG A 76 9.24 -5.01 18.68
CA ARG A 76 8.82 -6.28 18.09
C ARG A 76 7.76 -6.10 17.00
N LEU A 77 8.15 -6.42 15.76
CA LEU A 77 7.21 -6.57 14.65
C LEU A 77 6.41 -7.87 14.79
N SER A 78 5.09 -7.81 14.57
CA SER A 78 4.24 -9.00 14.54
C SER A 78 4.58 -9.90 13.34
N ASP A 79 4.34 -11.20 13.45
CA ASP A 79 4.54 -12.11 12.33
C ASP A 79 3.58 -11.83 11.16
N GLU A 80 2.41 -11.24 11.42
CA GLU A 80 1.43 -10.85 10.41
C GLU A 80 1.92 -9.65 9.57
N ASP A 81 2.79 -8.81 10.13
CA ASP A 81 3.31 -7.61 9.47
C ASP A 81 4.67 -7.79 8.81
N ARG A 82 5.30 -8.95 8.98
CA ARG A 82 6.68 -9.22 8.54
C ARG A 82 6.92 -8.90 7.06
N ASP A 83 5.95 -9.17 6.21
CA ASP A 83 6.04 -8.96 4.76
C ASP A 83 5.08 -7.86 4.26
N ARG A 84 4.56 -7.02 5.16
CA ARG A 84 3.56 -6.01 4.81
C ARG A 84 4.11 -4.96 3.85
N ALA A 85 5.38 -4.57 3.98
CA ALA A 85 6.03 -3.58 3.13
C ALA A 85 7.55 -3.72 3.17
N ASP A 86 8.27 -3.04 2.28
CA ASP A 86 9.75 -2.98 2.31
C ASP A 86 10.27 -2.27 3.57
N ILE A 87 9.50 -1.32 4.08
CA ILE A 87 9.74 -0.62 5.35
C ILE A 87 8.44 -0.65 6.15
N VAL A 88 8.49 -1.16 7.38
CA VAL A 88 7.37 -1.09 8.32
C VAL A 88 7.73 -0.15 9.46
N LEU A 89 6.91 0.88 9.65
CA LEU A 89 7.00 1.81 10.77
C LEU A 89 6.08 1.31 11.88
N ILE A 90 6.66 0.95 13.03
CA ILE A 90 5.90 0.64 14.23
C ILE A 90 5.68 1.95 15.00
N VAL A 91 4.42 2.28 15.23
CA VAL A 91 3.99 3.48 15.94
C VAL A 91 3.26 3.05 17.20
N ASP A 92 3.47 3.80 18.28
CA ASP A 92 2.80 3.56 19.54
C ASP A 92 1.27 3.65 19.35
N GLU A 93 0.53 2.69 19.90
CA GLU A 93 -0.92 2.61 19.75
C GLU A 93 -1.65 3.84 20.32
N ASP A 94 -1.03 4.57 21.26
CA ASP A 94 -1.58 5.80 21.84
C ASP A 94 -1.49 6.99 20.87
N VAL A 95 -0.79 6.87 19.74
CA VAL A 95 -0.76 7.93 18.72
C VAL A 95 -2.13 8.01 18.02
N PRO A 96 -2.84 9.14 18.13
CA PRO A 96 -4.16 9.26 17.54
C PRO A 96 -4.09 9.25 16.00
N GLY A 97 -4.94 8.44 15.37
CA GLY A 97 -5.09 8.45 13.92
C GLY A 97 -5.69 9.75 13.40
N SER A 98 -5.31 10.13 12.17
CA SER A 98 -5.97 11.21 11.41
C SER A 98 -6.81 10.65 10.26
N TYR A 99 -7.89 11.33 9.90
CA TYR A 99 -8.84 10.96 8.83
C TYR A 99 -8.67 11.80 7.56
#